data_AF-A0A3D3JSE6-F1
#
_entry.id   AF-A0A3D3JSE6-F1
#
_cell.length_a   1.000
_cell.length_b   1.000
_cell.length_c   1.000
_cell.angle_alpha   90.00
_cell.angle_beta   90.00
_cell.angle_gamma   90.00
#
_symmetry.space_group_name_H-M   'P 1'
#
loop_
_entity.id
_entity.type
_entity.pdbx_description
1 polymer ?
#
loop_
_entity_poly.entity_id
_entity_poly.type
_entity_poly.pdbx_seq_one_letter_code
_entity_poly.pdbx_strand_id
1 'polypeptide(L)'
;MSNRAAVNYLFEQIMAFVMQHAAWLDIYAFGGSDTGKTWCECRSCKKMGNAADRYLRLVHEMRRRLDAEYEKGNIDHRIILRFEAYDCNDSLQPPSRPFPKGFDMETTQLEIWPIRRCQAHPMDDPECRELNLLHWRAIQGWHRKFKGPIIQGEFYNVSALADMATVFSKTMAADVPTYAANGVSGMQYMHVSPGHWGPRSLTNWQLGRLLWDPGHDYDSMLRQFFRLRFGPVARQAERLYRKLDLATSNIMMIKSVVAGNLNWNLRRNYGDYAAVEWDNAGGLPMLELFDFDHLRLHRPDDSDGRIGNGLNNLDDIVKAFEDISAGFRGLRKQRNLPAAAKANLDEDLTLVTYTGLLIELHYQFALFWEANRYGNRQPGPHKARLLRIAAKLDRFAFPQAAMGASRVANALERTNLSAPL
;
A
#
# COMPACT_ATOMS: atom_id res chain seq x y z
N MET A 1 20.41 4.21 -21.18
CA MET A 1 21.13 3.26 -22.06
C MET A 1 21.53 3.85 -23.41
N SER A 2 20.61 4.52 -24.14
CA SER A 2 20.93 5.19 -25.42
C SER A 2 21.83 6.42 -25.25
N ASN A 3 21.66 7.18 -24.16
CA ASN A 3 22.61 8.21 -23.73
C ASN A 3 23.66 7.57 -22.81
N ARG A 4 24.83 7.25 -23.36
CA ARG A 4 25.93 6.61 -22.60
C ARG A 4 26.53 7.54 -21.54
N ALA A 5 26.63 8.84 -21.84
CA ALA A 5 27.19 9.82 -20.91
C ALA A 5 26.35 9.92 -19.64
N ALA A 6 25.02 10.00 -19.76
CA ALA A 6 24.13 10.04 -18.61
C ALA A 6 24.18 8.76 -17.76
N VAL A 7 24.29 7.59 -18.40
CA VAL A 7 24.42 6.31 -17.69
C VAL A 7 25.75 6.21 -16.95
N ASN A 8 26.85 6.63 -17.59
CA ASN A 8 28.16 6.63 -16.94
C ASN A 8 28.19 7.59 -15.75
N TYR A 9 27.66 8.81 -15.91
CA TYR A 9 27.54 9.78 -14.84
C TYR A 9 26.74 9.22 -13.65
N LEU A 10 25.59 8.57 -13.91
CA LEU A 10 24.81 7.90 -12.86
C LEU A 10 25.65 6.90 -12.07
N PHE A 11 26.37 6.00 -12.77
CA PHE A 11 27.21 5.02 -12.10
C PHE A 11 28.39 5.63 -11.36
N GLU A 12 28.99 6.71 -11.86
CA GLU A 12 30.04 7.43 -11.15
C GLU A 12 29.54 8.02 -9.84
N GLN A 13 28.35 8.65 -9.85
CA GLN A 13 27.76 9.20 -8.62
C GLN A 13 27.39 8.11 -7.61
N ILE A 14 26.81 7.00 -8.08
CA ILE A 14 26.47 5.88 -7.22
C ILE A 14 27.73 5.25 -6.63
N MET A 15 28.76 4.99 -7.44
CA MET A 15 30.00 4.41 -6.94
C MET A 15 30.71 5.34 -5.96
N ALA A 16 30.69 6.67 -6.18
CA ALA A 16 31.22 7.62 -5.22
C ALA A 16 30.55 7.49 -3.84
N PHE A 17 29.21 7.37 -3.80
CA PHE A 17 28.46 7.11 -2.58
C PHE A 17 28.83 5.76 -1.95
N VAL A 18 28.82 4.68 -2.74
CA VAL A 18 29.16 3.34 -2.25
C VAL A 18 30.56 3.31 -1.64
N MET A 19 31.56 3.90 -2.31
CA MET A 19 32.93 3.91 -1.81
C MET A 19 33.09 4.72 -0.52
N GLN A 20 32.30 5.77 -0.31
CA GLN A 20 32.30 6.53 0.96
C GLN A 20 31.73 5.72 2.14
N HIS A 21 30.94 4.69 1.87
CA HIS A 21 30.21 3.92 2.88
C HIS A 21 30.57 2.43 2.89
N ALA A 22 31.52 2.02 2.04
CA ALA A 22 31.84 0.62 1.78
C ALA A 22 32.18 -0.19 3.04
N ALA A 23 32.77 0.46 4.06
CA ALA A 23 33.16 -0.20 5.31
C ALA A 23 31.97 -0.75 6.14
N TRP A 24 30.74 -0.30 5.90
CA TRP A 24 29.56 -0.74 6.66
C TRP A 24 28.34 -1.04 5.77
N LEU A 25 28.49 -0.98 4.45
CA LEU A 25 27.39 -1.14 3.50
C LEU A 25 27.26 -2.60 3.04
N ASP A 26 26.41 -3.39 3.70
CA ASP A 26 26.18 -4.79 3.30
C ASP A 26 25.28 -4.94 2.06
N ILE A 27 24.30 -4.05 1.90
CA ILE A 27 23.29 -4.11 0.85
C ILE A 27 23.11 -2.73 0.22
N TYR A 28 23.27 -2.64 -1.09
CA TYR A 28 22.90 -1.46 -1.87
C TYR A 28 21.62 -1.73 -2.66
N ALA A 29 20.52 -1.05 -2.29
CA ALA A 29 19.26 -1.10 -3.02
C ALA A 29 19.29 -0.11 -4.19
N PHE A 30 19.50 -0.64 -5.39
CA PHE A 30 19.51 0.12 -6.62
C PHE A 30 18.11 0.14 -7.22
N GLY A 31 17.26 1.07 -6.78
CA GLY A 31 15.87 1.25 -7.20
C GLY A 31 15.68 2.06 -8.49
N GLY A 32 14.50 1.92 -9.11
CA GLY A 32 14.06 2.71 -10.26
C GLY A 32 13.38 4.01 -9.84
N SER A 33 12.66 4.65 -10.78
CA SER A 33 11.81 5.80 -10.45
C SER A 33 10.40 5.35 -10.06
N ASP A 34 9.80 6.03 -9.09
CA ASP A 34 8.48 5.71 -8.52
C ASP A 34 7.30 6.34 -9.28
N THR A 35 7.53 7.10 -10.36
CA THR A 35 6.53 8.04 -10.87
C THR A 35 5.80 7.64 -12.16
N GLY A 36 5.93 6.40 -12.65
CA GLY A 36 5.29 5.97 -13.91
C GLY A 36 5.97 6.56 -15.17
N LYS A 37 6.01 5.79 -16.27
CA LYS A 37 6.66 6.16 -17.55
C LYS A 37 8.13 6.57 -17.42
N THR A 38 8.90 5.75 -16.72
CA THR A 38 10.30 6.05 -16.36
C THR A 38 11.31 5.70 -17.46
N TRP A 39 10.89 4.93 -18.46
CA TRP A 39 11.79 4.43 -19.49
C TRP A 39 11.66 5.18 -20.80
N CYS A 40 12.80 5.56 -21.37
CA CYS A 40 12.87 6.13 -22.71
C CYS A 40 12.21 5.21 -23.75
N GLU A 41 11.35 5.80 -24.57
CA GLU A 41 10.57 5.11 -25.60
C GLU A 41 11.14 5.19 -27.02
N CYS A 42 12.36 5.71 -27.17
CA CYS A 42 12.97 5.81 -28.49
C CYS A 42 13.15 4.42 -29.13
N ARG A 43 13.23 4.37 -30.46
CA ARG A 43 13.36 3.12 -31.23
C ARG A 43 14.50 2.22 -30.72
N SER A 44 15.62 2.80 -30.30
CA SER A 44 16.75 2.05 -29.73
C SER A 44 16.39 1.39 -28.39
N CYS A 45 15.74 2.12 -27.49
CA CYS A 45 15.31 1.59 -26.19
C CYS A 45 14.19 0.55 -26.32
N LYS A 46 13.21 0.75 -27.22
CA LYS A 46 12.16 -0.26 -27.50
C LYS A 46 12.73 -1.58 -28.03
N LYS A 47 13.81 -1.51 -28.82
CA LYS A 47 14.54 -2.70 -29.27
C LYS A 47 15.24 -3.47 -28.16
N MET A 48 15.38 -2.93 -26.94
CA MET A 48 16.07 -3.59 -25.82
C MET A 48 15.18 -4.57 -25.04
N GLY A 49 13.87 -4.58 -25.29
CA GLY A 49 12.91 -5.46 -24.62
C GLY A 49 11.97 -4.68 -23.71
N ASN A 50 11.40 -5.34 -22.72
CA ASN A 50 10.54 -4.71 -21.72
C ASN A 50 11.35 -3.90 -20.69
N ALA A 51 10.69 -3.30 -19.70
CA ALA A 51 11.36 -2.53 -18.64
C ALA A 51 12.34 -3.39 -17.84
N ALA A 52 11.98 -4.63 -17.47
CA ALA A 52 12.88 -5.54 -16.77
C ALA A 52 14.15 -5.85 -17.58
N ASP A 53 14.04 -6.09 -18.90
CA ASP A 53 15.20 -6.32 -19.77
C ASP A 53 16.16 -5.11 -19.79
N ARG A 54 15.60 -3.90 -19.71
CA ARG A 54 16.37 -2.66 -19.68
C ARG A 54 17.03 -2.45 -18.32
N TYR A 55 16.30 -2.75 -17.26
CA TYR A 55 16.79 -2.61 -15.90
C TYR A 55 17.91 -3.60 -15.57
N LEU A 56 17.75 -4.87 -15.95
CA LEU A 56 18.75 -5.91 -15.73
C LEU A 56 20.11 -5.58 -16.37
N ARG A 57 20.14 -4.79 -17.45
CA ARG A 57 21.40 -4.30 -18.03
C ARG A 57 22.10 -3.28 -17.13
N LEU A 58 21.33 -2.41 -16.47
CA LEU A 58 21.88 -1.47 -15.50
C LEU A 58 22.35 -2.19 -14.24
N VAL A 59 21.55 -3.15 -13.75
CA VAL A 59 21.91 -4.00 -12.60
C VAL A 59 23.19 -4.78 -12.88
N HIS A 60 23.31 -5.39 -14.06
CA HIS A 60 24.52 -6.11 -14.45
C HIS A 60 25.76 -5.22 -14.50
N GLU A 61 25.64 -4.01 -15.07
CA GLU A 61 26.74 -3.05 -15.10
C GLU A 61 27.14 -2.57 -13.70
N MET A 62 26.15 -2.30 -12.83
CA MET A 62 26.42 -1.93 -11.44
C MET A 62 27.15 -3.04 -10.68
N ARG A 63 26.69 -4.29 -10.82
CA ARG A 63 27.32 -5.48 -10.23
C ARG A 63 28.77 -5.61 -10.66
N ARG A 64 29.06 -5.49 -11.96
CA ARG A 64 30.44 -5.53 -12.50
C ARG A 64 31.34 -4.46 -11.89
N ARG A 65 30.83 -3.26 -11.63
CA ARG A 65 31.61 -2.17 -11.01
C ARG A 65 31.92 -2.45 -9.54
N LEU A 66 30.93 -2.96 -8.79
CA LEU A 66 31.14 -3.39 -7.41
C LEU A 66 32.16 -4.53 -7.33
N ASP A 67 32.04 -5.53 -8.20
CA ASP A 67 32.97 -6.66 -8.24
C ASP A 67 34.39 -6.19 -8.58
N ALA A 68 34.56 -5.24 -9.50
CA ALA A 68 35.87 -4.70 -9.83
C ALA A 68 36.54 -3.97 -8.66
N GLU A 69 35.78 -3.28 -7.80
CA GLU A 69 36.33 -2.62 -6.61
C GLU A 69 36.66 -3.62 -5.50
N TYR A 70 35.84 -4.68 -5.36
CA TYR A 70 36.14 -5.80 -4.47
C TYR A 70 37.42 -6.57 -4.91
N GLU A 71 37.57 -6.87 -6.21
CA GLU A 71 38.75 -7.55 -6.76
C GLU A 71 40.04 -6.75 -6.59
N LYS A 72 39.95 -5.41 -6.58
CA LYS A 72 41.08 -4.51 -6.29
C LYS A 72 41.42 -4.44 -4.79
N GLY A 73 40.57 -4.96 -3.92
CA GLY A 73 40.70 -4.83 -2.47
C GLY A 73 40.29 -3.47 -1.92
N ASN A 74 39.57 -2.65 -2.70
CA ASN A 74 39.05 -1.35 -2.24
C ASN A 74 37.78 -1.50 -1.39
N ILE A 75 37.11 -2.66 -1.50
CA ILE A 75 36.00 -3.09 -0.65
C ILE A 75 36.40 -4.45 -0.07
N ASP A 76 36.24 -4.65 1.23
CA ASP A 76 36.69 -5.85 1.95
C ASP A 76 35.66 -7.01 1.92
N HIS A 77 34.44 -6.75 1.46
CA HIS A 77 33.38 -7.74 1.30
C HIS A 77 32.53 -7.51 0.04
N ARG A 78 31.82 -8.54 -0.40
CA ARG A 78 30.90 -8.43 -1.54
C ARG A 78 29.59 -7.81 -1.10
N ILE A 79 29.41 -6.52 -1.36
CA ILE A 79 28.14 -5.80 -1.17
C ILE A 79 27.05 -6.48 -2.00
N ILE A 80 25.92 -6.82 -1.39
CA ILE A 80 24.75 -7.36 -2.09
C ILE A 80 24.08 -6.24 -2.89
N LEU A 81 23.91 -6.46 -4.19
CA LEU A 81 23.17 -5.54 -5.04
C LEU A 81 21.69 -5.95 -5.07
N ARG A 82 20.80 -5.14 -4.49
CA ARG A 82 19.36 -5.37 -4.57
C ARG A 82 18.76 -4.52 -5.69
N PHE A 83 17.89 -5.09 -6.51
CA PHE A 83 17.13 -4.38 -7.55
C PHE A 83 15.65 -4.77 -7.49
N GLU A 84 14.78 -3.95 -8.07
CA GLU A 84 13.33 -4.14 -7.93
C GLU A 84 12.60 -4.56 -9.23
N ALA A 85 11.58 -5.39 -9.06
CA ALA A 85 10.48 -5.60 -9.99
C ALA A 85 9.26 -4.87 -9.42
N TYR A 86 8.97 -3.68 -9.94
CA TYR A 86 7.99 -2.77 -9.35
C TYR A 86 6.92 -2.35 -10.36
N ASP A 87 5.68 -2.21 -9.88
CA ASP A 87 4.55 -1.73 -10.66
C ASP A 87 4.78 -0.32 -11.23
N CYS A 88 5.27 0.64 -10.45
CA CYS A 88 5.31 2.05 -10.89
C CYS A 88 6.49 2.37 -11.82
N ASN A 89 7.48 1.49 -11.93
CA ASN A 89 8.59 1.63 -12.86
C ASN A 89 8.46 0.68 -14.08
N ASP A 90 7.30 0.05 -14.24
CA ASP A 90 6.95 -0.94 -15.28
C ASP A 90 7.81 -2.23 -15.29
N SER A 91 8.69 -2.45 -14.31
CA SER A 91 9.60 -3.61 -14.25
C SER A 91 9.00 -4.84 -13.56
N LEU A 92 7.75 -4.77 -13.07
CA LEU A 92 7.10 -5.91 -12.39
C LEU A 92 7.10 -7.19 -13.24
N GLN A 93 6.86 -7.07 -14.54
CA GLN A 93 6.84 -8.23 -15.42
C GLN A 93 8.26 -8.82 -15.59
N PRO A 94 8.42 -10.15 -15.57
CA PRO A 94 9.72 -10.79 -15.74
C PRO A 94 10.36 -10.40 -17.09
N PRO A 95 11.70 -10.50 -17.22
CA PRO A 95 12.39 -10.11 -18.44
C PRO A 95 11.86 -10.90 -19.64
N SER A 96 11.67 -10.24 -20.79
CA SER A 96 11.24 -10.92 -22.02
C SER A 96 12.41 -11.64 -22.70
N ARG A 97 13.64 -11.36 -22.28
CA ARG A 97 14.88 -11.87 -22.86
C ARG A 97 15.71 -12.65 -21.84
N PRO A 98 16.72 -13.41 -22.28
CA PRO A 98 17.72 -13.96 -21.37
C PRO A 98 18.42 -12.85 -20.58
N PHE A 99 18.86 -13.18 -19.37
CA PHE A 99 19.72 -12.31 -18.58
C PHE A 99 21.01 -11.96 -19.37
N PRO A 100 21.63 -10.80 -19.11
CA PRO A 100 22.96 -10.50 -19.61
C PRO A 100 23.94 -11.66 -19.37
N LYS A 101 24.85 -11.91 -20.31
CA LYS A 101 25.84 -12.98 -20.17
C LYS A 101 26.70 -12.71 -18.93
N GLY A 102 26.81 -13.69 -18.03
CA GLY A 102 27.55 -13.55 -16.77
C GLY A 102 26.83 -12.71 -15.72
N PHE A 103 25.50 -12.60 -15.79
CA PHE A 103 24.71 -12.00 -14.71
C PHE A 103 24.90 -12.79 -13.42
N ASP A 104 25.40 -12.13 -12.37
CA ASP A 104 25.59 -12.72 -11.06
C ASP A 104 24.24 -12.78 -10.32
N MET A 105 23.73 -13.98 -10.08
CA MET A 105 22.51 -14.21 -9.30
C MET A 105 22.79 -14.53 -7.82
N GLU A 106 24.05 -14.74 -7.44
CA GLU A 106 24.45 -15.07 -6.08
C GLU A 106 24.53 -13.82 -5.21
N THR A 107 25.17 -12.75 -5.71
CA THR A 107 25.28 -11.46 -4.99
C THR A 107 24.37 -10.37 -5.50
N THR A 108 23.32 -10.77 -6.23
CA THR A 108 22.22 -9.91 -6.64
C THR A 108 20.94 -10.43 -6.02
N GLN A 109 20.15 -9.56 -5.40
CA GLN A 109 18.83 -9.86 -4.86
C GLN A 109 17.75 -9.17 -5.66
N LEU A 110 16.70 -9.89 -6.00
CA LEU A 110 15.50 -9.30 -6.59
C LEU A 110 14.51 -8.96 -5.48
N GLU A 111 13.92 -7.79 -5.55
CA GLU A 111 12.79 -7.40 -4.71
C GLU A 111 11.53 -7.19 -5.56
N ILE A 112 10.40 -7.78 -5.20
CA ILE A 112 9.16 -7.65 -5.97
C ILE A 112 8.15 -6.79 -5.20
N TRP A 113 7.70 -5.70 -5.82
CA TRP A 113 6.77 -4.72 -5.22
C TRP A 113 5.47 -4.61 -6.04
N PRO A 114 4.39 -5.30 -5.66
CA PRO A 114 3.09 -5.22 -6.34
C PRO A 114 2.18 -4.16 -5.69
N ILE A 115 2.46 -2.86 -5.83
CA ILE A 115 1.70 -1.78 -5.14
C ILE A 115 0.22 -1.74 -5.51
N ARG A 116 -0.14 -2.24 -6.70
CA ARG A 116 -1.52 -2.24 -7.21
C ARG A 116 -2.27 -3.55 -6.93
N ARG A 117 -1.74 -4.41 -6.04
CA ARG A 117 -2.45 -5.61 -5.59
C ARG A 117 -3.74 -5.28 -4.81
N CYS A 118 -4.61 -6.27 -4.71
CA CYS A 118 -5.76 -6.29 -3.81
C CYS A 118 -5.34 -6.84 -2.42
N GLN A 119 -5.58 -6.09 -1.34
CA GLN A 119 -5.39 -6.60 0.03
C GLN A 119 -6.62 -7.30 0.64
N ALA A 120 -7.77 -7.30 -0.05
CA ALA A 120 -8.95 -8.02 0.42
C ALA A 120 -8.88 -9.53 0.16
N HIS A 121 -8.07 -9.94 -0.82
CA HIS A 121 -7.84 -11.33 -1.17
C HIS A 121 -6.36 -11.69 -0.99
N PRO A 122 -6.04 -12.96 -0.67
CA PRO A 122 -4.69 -13.48 -0.77
C PRO A 122 -4.08 -13.25 -2.15
N MET A 123 -2.75 -13.18 -2.22
CA MET A 123 -2.02 -12.92 -3.45
C MET A 123 -2.22 -14.02 -4.51
N ASP A 124 -2.36 -15.28 -4.09
CA ASP A 124 -2.52 -16.43 -4.99
C ASP A 124 -3.99 -16.82 -5.21
N ASP A 125 -4.96 -16.02 -4.75
CA ASP A 125 -6.38 -16.29 -4.92
C ASP A 125 -6.77 -16.32 -6.42
N PRO A 126 -7.22 -17.47 -6.96
CA PRO A 126 -7.57 -17.60 -8.37
C PRO A 126 -8.83 -16.82 -8.77
N GLU A 127 -9.65 -16.41 -7.81
CA GLU A 127 -10.86 -15.63 -8.05
C GLU A 127 -10.58 -14.12 -8.10
N CYS A 128 -9.44 -13.64 -7.59
CA CYS A 128 -8.98 -12.26 -7.74
C CYS A 128 -8.32 -12.04 -9.12
N ARG A 129 -9.10 -12.25 -10.19
CA ARG A 129 -8.62 -12.28 -11.59
C ARG A 129 -8.17 -10.93 -12.12
N GLU A 130 -8.75 -9.85 -11.61
CA GLU A 130 -8.54 -8.49 -12.12
C GLU A 130 -7.29 -7.83 -11.54
N LEU A 131 -6.85 -8.24 -10.34
CA LEU A 131 -5.71 -7.65 -9.63
C LEU A 131 -4.66 -8.71 -9.28
N ASN A 132 -4.87 -9.51 -8.23
CA ASN A 132 -3.82 -10.37 -7.68
C ASN A 132 -3.34 -11.44 -8.66
N LEU A 133 -4.21 -12.02 -9.48
CA LEU A 133 -3.79 -13.04 -10.44
C LEU A 133 -2.71 -12.54 -11.43
N LEU A 134 -2.75 -11.26 -11.82
CA LEU A 134 -1.73 -10.66 -12.68
C LEU A 134 -0.39 -10.51 -11.94
N HIS A 135 -0.42 -10.03 -10.70
CA HIS A 135 0.76 -9.88 -9.85
C HIS A 135 1.37 -11.25 -9.50
N TRP A 136 0.53 -12.22 -9.16
CA TRP A 136 0.95 -13.59 -8.87
C TRP A 136 1.64 -14.25 -10.05
N ARG A 137 1.10 -14.10 -11.26
CA ARG A 137 1.77 -14.58 -12.50
C ARG A 137 3.13 -13.92 -12.72
N ALA A 138 3.28 -12.64 -12.36
CA ALA A 138 4.56 -11.94 -12.45
C ALA A 138 5.59 -12.49 -11.45
N ILE A 139 5.19 -12.66 -10.18
CA ILE A 139 6.02 -13.28 -9.12
C ILE A 139 6.50 -14.67 -9.57
N GLN A 140 5.57 -15.52 -10.00
CA GLN A 140 5.87 -16.86 -10.51
C GLN A 140 6.77 -16.81 -11.76
N GLY A 141 6.59 -15.81 -12.61
CA GLY A 141 7.43 -15.54 -13.77
C GLY A 141 8.88 -15.22 -13.39
N TRP A 142 9.08 -14.44 -12.33
CA TRP A 142 10.41 -14.17 -11.78
C TRP A 142 11.04 -15.41 -11.18
N HIS A 143 10.34 -16.21 -10.36
CA HIS A 143 10.88 -17.47 -9.82
C HIS A 143 11.31 -18.47 -10.92
N ARG A 144 10.61 -18.48 -12.06
CA ARG A 144 11.01 -19.29 -13.21
C ARG A 144 12.34 -18.85 -13.81
N LYS A 145 12.61 -17.54 -13.86
CA LYS A 145 13.75 -16.96 -14.60
C LYS A 145 14.94 -16.57 -13.73
N PHE A 146 14.71 -16.05 -12.54
CA PHE A 146 15.72 -15.62 -11.59
C PHE A 146 15.93 -16.70 -10.53
N LYS A 147 17.18 -17.12 -10.32
CA LYS A 147 17.55 -18.19 -9.38
C LYS A 147 18.29 -17.70 -8.15
N GLY A 148 18.49 -16.39 -8.04
CA GLY A 148 19.01 -15.74 -6.84
C GLY A 148 17.93 -15.53 -5.78
N PRO A 149 18.28 -14.91 -4.64
CA PRO A 149 17.33 -14.64 -3.57
C PRO A 149 16.28 -13.61 -4.00
N ILE A 150 15.01 -13.95 -3.77
CA ILE A 150 13.86 -13.08 -4.03
C ILE A 150 13.29 -12.60 -2.70
N ILE A 151 13.15 -11.29 -2.56
CA ILE A 151 12.52 -10.62 -1.42
C ILE A 151 11.15 -10.13 -1.87
N GLN A 152 10.09 -10.46 -1.12
CA GLN A 152 8.75 -9.95 -1.39
C GLN A 152 8.53 -8.65 -0.62
N GLY A 153 8.24 -7.58 -1.35
CA GLY A 153 7.80 -6.31 -0.80
C GLY A 153 6.28 -6.24 -0.69
N GLU A 154 5.74 -5.72 0.40
CA GLU A 154 4.29 -5.56 0.62
C GLU A 154 3.89 -4.15 1.09
N PHE A 155 2.63 -3.80 0.84
CA PHE A 155 2.09 -2.46 1.07
C PHE A 155 1.16 -2.38 2.28
N TYR A 156 1.36 -3.24 3.28
CA TYR A 156 0.57 -3.26 4.51
C TYR A 156 0.68 -1.98 5.37
N ASN A 157 1.68 -1.14 5.10
CA ASN A 157 1.92 0.14 5.79
C ASN A 157 2.33 1.26 4.80
N VAL A 158 1.79 1.28 3.58
CA VAL A 158 2.16 2.31 2.59
C VAL A 158 1.79 3.71 3.06
N SER A 159 2.58 4.72 2.70
CA SER A 159 2.39 6.12 3.10
C SER A 159 1.05 6.68 2.65
N ALA A 160 0.49 6.09 1.59
CA ALA A 160 -0.87 6.36 1.16
C ALA A 160 -1.87 6.09 2.31
N LEU A 161 -1.68 5.14 3.19
CA LEU A 161 -2.64 4.93 4.28
C LEU A 161 -2.67 6.08 5.30
N ALA A 162 -1.73 7.04 5.28
CA ALA A 162 -1.79 8.28 6.07
C ALA A 162 -2.15 8.04 7.55
N ASP A 163 -1.52 7.04 8.18
CA ASP A 163 -1.79 6.61 9.55
C ASP A 163 -3.23 6.11 9.83
N MET A 164 -3.96 5.63 8.82
CA MET A 164 -5.21 4.89 9.00
C MET A 164 -5.02 3.59 9.80
N ALA A 165 -6.04 3.23 10.57
CA ALA A 165 -6.17 2.04 11.41
C ALA A 165 -6.43 0.80 10.56
N THR A 166 -5.50 0.46 9.67
CA THR A 166 -5.60 -0.70 8.79
C THR A 166 -5.09 -1.96 9.47
N VAL A 167 -5.82 -3.05 9.26
CA VAL A 167 -5.42 -4.39 9.69
C VAL A 167 -5.56 -5.30 8.47
N PHE A 168 -4.51 -6.07 8.19
CA PHE A 168 -4.47 -7.02 7.08
C PHE A 168 -4.20 -8.43 7.59
N SER A 169 -4.81 -8.80 8.71
CA SER A 169 -4.37 -9.94 9.50
C SER A 169 -4.63 -11.26 8.79
N LYS A 170 -5.81 -11.43 8.19
CA LYS A 170 -6.15 -12.64 7.43
C LYS A 170 -5.31 -12.76 6.17
N THR A 171 -5.24 -11.67 5.41
CA THR A 171 -4.49 -11.62 4.15
C THR A 171 -3.01 -11.91 4.37
N MET A 172 -2.38 -11.27 5.36
CA MET A 172 -0.98 -11.53 5.71
C MET A 172 -0.75 -12.98 6.17
N ALA A 173 -1.70 -13.56 6.91
CA ALA A 173 -1.61 -14.96 7.35
C ALA A 173 -1.71 -15.96 6.21
N ALA A 174 -2.32 -15.59 5.07
CA ALA A 174 -2.31 -16.40 3.86
C ALA A 174 -1.07 -16.12 2.99
N ASP A 175 -0.72 -14.86 2.82
CA ASP A 175 0.33 -14.42 1.90
C ASP A 175 1.72 -14.86 2.34
N VAL A 176 2.09 -14.68 3.61
CA VAL A 176 3.45 -15.01 4.08
C VAL A 176 3.79 -16.50 3.91
N PRO A 177 2.96 -17.46 4.35
CA PRO A 177 3.21 -18.87 4.09
C PRO A 177 3.25 -19.19 2.58
N THR A 178 2.34 -18.59 1.79
CA THR A 178 2.32 -18.78 0.33
C THR A 178 3.62 -18.32 -0.31
N TYR A 179 4.15 -17.15 0.06
CA TYR A 179 5.44 -16.66 -0.42
C TYR A 179 6.58 -17.60 -0.04
N ALA A 180 6.65 -18.01 1.23
CA ALA A 180 7.67 -18.93 1.70
C ALA A 180 7.64 -20.27 0.94
N ALA A 181 6.44 -20.84 0.75
CA ALA A 181 6.24 -22.09 0.02
C ALA A 181 6.64 -22.00 -1.47
N ASN A 182 6.64 -20.78 -2.04
CA ASN A 182 7.02 -20.53 -3.43
C ASN A 182 8.49 -20.07 -3.59
N GLY A 183 9.30 -20.17 -2.54
CA GLY A 183 10.75 -19.94 -2.59
C GLY A 183 11.16 -18.48 -2.44
N VAL A 184 10.27 -17.60 -1.94
CA VAL A 184 10.66 -16.26 -1.49
C VAL A 184 11.61 -16.41 -0.30
N SER A 185 12.76 -15.75 -0.36
CA SER A 185 13.84 -15.85 0.63
C SER A 185 13.68 -14.91 1.81
N GLY A 186 12.84 -13.89 1.68
CA GLY A 186 12.54 -12.94 2.73
C GLY A 186 11.43 -11.98 2.33
N MET A 187 10.93 -11.21 3.27
CA MET A 187 9.85 -10.27 3.00
C MET A 187 9.99 -9.02 3.85
N GLN A 188 9.55 -7.89 3.29
CA GLN A 188 9.47 -6.61 3.96
C GLN A 188 8.22 -5.84 3.51
N TYR A 189 7.90 -4.75 4.21
CA TYR A 189 6.92 -3.78 3.73
C TYR A 189 7.53 -2.39 3.64
N MET A 190 6.86 -1.48 2.93
CA MET A 190 7.45 -0.21 2.53
C MET A 190 7.80 0.75 3.69
N HIS A 191 6.95 0.84 4.73
CA HIS A 191 7.21 1.74 5.85
C HIS A 191 6.85 1.13 7.21
N VAL A 192 7.55 1.59 8.24
CA VAL A 192 7.14 1.45 9.64
C VAL A 192 6.81 2.86 10.15
N SER A 193 5.62 3.07 10.70
CA SER A 193 5.33 4.34 11.39
C SER A 193 6.20 4.43 12.66
N PRO A 194 6.89 5.54 12.96
CA PRO A 194 7.80 5.63 14.10
C PRO A 194 7.07 5.70 15.45
N GLY A 195 5.75 5.85 15.47
CA GLY A 195 4.95 5.90 16.70
C GLY A 195 3.45 5.82 16.40
N HIS A 196 2.62 5.88 17.44
CA HIS A 196 1.15 5.82 17.31
C HIS A 196 0.68 4.62 16.49
N TRP A 197 1.02 3.40 16.92
CA TRP A 197 0.76 2.20 16.11
C TRP A 197 -0.69 1.77 16.18
N GLY A 198 -1.34 1.91 17.35
CA GLY A 198 -2.71 1.47 17.59
C GLY A 198 -2.98 0.10 16.93
N PRO A 199 -3.97 -0.03 16.03
CA PRO A 199 -4.27 -1.31 15.38
C PRO A 199 -3.15 -1.86 14.50
N ARG A 200 -2.26 -1.03 13.94
CA ARG A 200 -1.08 -1.47 13.18
C ARG A 200 -0.06 -2.20 14.05
N SER A 201 -0.17 -2.10 15.38
CA SER A 201 0.61 -2.94 16.29
C SER A 201 0.40 -4.42 15.98
N LEU A 202 -0.82 -4.82 15.58
CA LEU A 202 -1.09 -6.19 15.16
C LEU A 202 -0.35 -6.51 13.85
N THR A 203 -0.42 -5.65 12.84
CA THR A 203 0.29 -5.81 11.55
C THR A 203 1.80 -6.02 11.76
N ASN A 204 2.43 -5.18 12.59
CA ASN A 204 3.87 -5.27 12.86
C ASN A 204 4.23 -6.52 13.66
N TRP A 205 3.47 -6.81 14.70
CA TRP A 205 3.69 -7.99 15.53
C TRP A 205 3.50 -9.28 14.74
N GLN A 206 2.41 -9.37 13.96
CA GLN A 206 2.10 -10.52 13.12
C GLN A 206 3.17 -10.75 12.05
N LEU A 207 3.63 -9.69 11.36
CA LEU A 207 4.69 -9.84 10.36
C LEU A 207 5.94 -10.41 11.01
N GLY A 208 6.40 -9.84 12.13
CA GLY A 208 7.58 -10.33 12.83
C GLY A 208 7.48 -11.81 13.25
N ARG A 209 6.29 -12.27 13.65
CA ARG A 209 6.03 -13.68 13.99
C ARG A 209 6.06 -14.58 12.75
N LEU A 210 5.40 -14.19 11.67
CA LEU A 210 5.33 -14.98 10.43
C LEU A 210 6.65 -15.02 9.66
N LEU A 211 7.48 -13.98 9.75
CA LEU A 211 8.84 -14.01 9.18
C LEU A 211 9.77 -14.94 9.96
N TRP A 212 9.52 -15.13 11.25
CA TRP A 212 10.27 -16.10 12.06
C TRP A 212 9.80 -17.54 11.80
N ASP A 213 8.48 -17.74 11.70
CA ASP A 213 7.84 -19.03 11.46
C ASP A 213 6.62 -18.85 10.56
N PRO A 214 6.75 -19.08 9.23
CA PRO A 214 5.63 -18.98 8.30
C PRO A 214 4.53 -20.01 8.55
N GLY A 215 4.81 -21.09 9.30
CA GLY A 215 3.84 -22.13 9.62
C GLY A 215 3.02 -21.86 10.89
N HIS A 216 3.19 -20.69 11.52
CA HIS A 216 2.57 -20.39 12.80
C HIS A 216 1.03 -20.41 12.73
N ASP A 217 0.36 -21.07 13.69
CA ASP A 217 -1.10 -21.10 13.74
C ASP A 217 -1.67 -19.69 13.96
N TYR A 218 -2.35 -19.18 12.93
CA TYR A 218 -2.87 -17.82 12.90
C TYR A 218 -3.79 -17.50 14.09
N ASP A 219 -4.72 -18.40 14.43
CA ASP A 219 -5.67 -18.12 15.50
C ASP A 219 -5.00 -18.16 16.88
N SER A 220 -4.04 -19.05 17.11
CA SER A 220 -3.23 -19.06 18.34
C SER A 220 -2.41 -17.78 18.47
N MET A 221 -1.80 -17.35 17.37
CA MET A 221 -1.04 -16.11 17.27
C MET A 221 -1.90 -14.90 17.66
N LEU A 222 -3.07 -14.74 17.05
CA LEU A 222 -3.99 -13.65 17.37
C LEU A 222 -4.42 -13.69 18.84
N ARG A 223 -4.83 -14.86 19.36
CA ARG A 223 -5.21 -15.01 20.77
C ARG A 223 -4.09 -14.57 21.70
N GLN A 224 -2.84 -14.91 21.38
CA GLN A 224 -1.68 -14.47 22.16
C GLN A 224 -1.51 -12.96 22.13
N PHE A 225 -1.58 -12.32 20.96
CA PHE A 225 -1.50 -10.86 20.82
C PHE A 225 -2.55 -10.16 21.68
N PHE A 226 -3.83 -10.52 21.53
CA PHE A 226 -4.90 -9.84 22.24
C PHE A 226 -4.82 -10.05 23.75
N ARG A 227 -4.41 -11.26 24.19
CA ARG A 227 -4.17 -11.54 25.61
C ARG A 227 -3.06 -10.66 26.18
N LEU A 228 -1.94 -10.51 25.47
CA LEU A 228 -0.81 -9.69 25.91
C LEU A 228 -1.14 -8.19 25.89
N ARG A 229 -1.82 -7.72 24.85
CA ARG A 229 -2.09 -6.28 24.64
C ARG A 229 -3.26 -5.75 25.48
N PHE A 230 -4.31 -6.55 25.68
CA PHE A 230 -5.57 -6.08 26.29
C PHE A 230 -6.01 -6.85 27.54
N GLY A 231 -5.35 -7.97 27.88
CA GLY A 231 -5.60 -8.72 29.10
C GLY A 231 -7.07 -9.10 29.29
N PRO A 232 -7.77 -8.62 30.33
CA PRO A 232 -9.16 -9.02 30.64
C PRO A 232 -10.18 -8.83 29.51
N VAL A 233 -9.94 -7.92 28.57
CA VAL A 233 -10.87 -7.62 27.45
C VAL A 233 -10.38 -8.15 26.10
N ALA A 234 -9.40 -9.05 26.10
CA ALA A 234 -8.78 -9.62 24.90
C ALA A 234 -9.78 -10.16 23.88
N ARG A 235 -10.74 -11.00 24.31
CA ARG A 235 -11.72 -11.61 23.39
C ARG A 235 -12.63 -10.57 22.74
N GLN A 236 -12.97 -9.51 23.47
CA GLN A 236 -13.79 -8.44 22.94
C GLN A 236 -13.00 -7.57 21.97
N ALA A 237 -11.75 -7.24 22.30
CA ALA A 237 -10.85 -6.49 21.43
C ALA A 237 -10.58 -7.25 20.11
N GLU A 238 -10.35 -8.56 20.19
CA GLU A 238 -10.19 -9.42 19.01
C GLU A 238 -11.39 -9.32 18.06
N ARG A 239 -12.62 -9.37 18.60
CA ARG A 239 -13.83 -9.21 17.78
C ARG A 239 -13.91 -7.86 17.10
N LEU A 240 -13.47 -6.78 17.76
CA LEU A 240 -13.43 -5.44 17.16
C LEU A 240 -12.37 -5.36 16.06
N TYR A 241 -11.20 -5.96 16.26
CA TYR A 241 -10.15 -6.02 15.24
C TYR A 241 -10.57 -6.85 14.03
N ARG A 242 -11.30 -7.97 14.21
CA ARG A 242 -11.83 -8.74 13.09
C ARG A 242 -12.85 -7.95 12.26
N LYS A 243 -13.66 -7.10 12.92
CA LYS A 243 -14.56 -6.15 12.22
C LYS A 243 -13.76 -5.06 11.51
N LEU A 244 -12.70 -4.56 12.13
CA LEU A 244 -11.82 -3.54 11.56
C LEU A 244 -11.10 -4.06 10.30
N ASP A 245 -10.52 -5.26 10.37
CA ASP A 245 -9.89 -5.96 9.24
C ASP A 245 -10.85 -6.01 8.04
N LEU A 246 -12.09 -6.48 8.27
CA LEU A 246 -13.14 -6.48 7.24
C LEU A 246 -13.47 -5.08 6.71
N ALA A 247 -13.62 -4.08 7.60
CA ALA A 247 -13.92 -2.71 7.20
C ALA A 247 -12.77 -2.03 6.44
N THR A 248 -11.53 -2.50 6.59
CA THR A 248 -10.34 -1.96 5.92
C THR A 248 -9.79 -2.83 4.81
N SER A 249 -10.40 -3.98 4.49
CA SER A 249 -9.88 -4.92 3.50
C SER A 249 -9.72 -4.30 2.11
N ASN A 250 -10.65 -3.44 1.72
CA ASN A 250 -10.66 -2.72 0.44
C ASN A 250 -10.05 -1.30 0.52
N ILE A 251 -9.33 -0.97 1.60
CA ILE A 251 -8.95 0.42 1.88
C ILE A 251 -8.04 1.04 0.81
N MET A 252 -7.15 0.24 0.21
CA MET A 252 -6.28 0.71 -0.87
C MET A 252 -7.05 1.01 -2.15
N MET A 253 -8.15 0.31 -2.40
CA MET A 253 -9.03 0.58 -3.54
C MET A 253 -9.86 1.83 -3.30
N ILE A 254 -10.42 1.97 -2.09
CA ILE A 254 -11.08 3.20 -1.65
C ILE A 254 -10.13 4.38 -1.79
N LYS A 255 -8.89 4.26 -1.31
CA LYS A 255 -7.94 5.37 -1.40
C LYS A 255 -7.44 5.62 -2.83
N SER A 256 -7.05 4.58 -3.57
CA SER A 256 -6.43 4.75 -4.89
C SER A 256 -7.43 5.14 -5.96
N VAL A 257 -8.66 4.64 -5.91
CA VAL A 257 -9.72 4.96 -6.88
C VAL A 257 -10.44 6.23 -6.47
N VAL A 258 -10.97 6.31 -5.24
CA VAL A 258 -11.74 7.49 -4.80
C VAL A 258 -10.83 8.69 -4.60
N ALA A 259 -9.75 8.55 -3.82
CA ALA A 259 -8.84 9.69 -3.60
C ALA A 259 -7.94 9.96 -4.82
N GLY A 260 -7.62 8.96 -5.65
CA GLY A 260 -6.90 9.17 -6.91
C GLY A 260 -7.72 9.96 -7.92
N ASN A 261 -8.98 9.57 -8.15
CA ASN A 261 -9.90 10.30 -9.03
C ASN A 261 -10.24 11.69 -8.47
N LEU A 262 -10.38 11.83 -7.14
CA LEU A 262 -10.61 13.13 -6.51
C LEU A 262 -9.37 14.05 -6.60
N ASN A 263 -8.17 13.52 -6.34
CA ASN A 263 -6.92 14.27 -6.49
C ASN A 263 -6.70 14.69 -7.94
N TRP A 264 -7.02 13.83 -8.91
CA TRP A 264 -6.97 14.17 -10.33
C TRP A 264 -7.94 15.31 -10.68
N ASN A 265 -9.20 15.24 -10.21
CA ASN A 265 -10.21 16.27 -10.45
C ASN A 265 -9.89 17.60 -9.75
N LEU A 266 -9.33 17.57 -8.53
CA LEU A 266 -8.88 18.76 -7.82
C LEU A 266 -7.65 19.39 -8.51
N ARG A 267 -6.68 18.58 -8.93
CA ARG A 267 -5.49 19.05 -9.69
C ARG A 267 -5.88 19.67 -11.02
N ARG A 268 -6.86 19.09 -11.74
CA ARG A 268 -7.36 19.62 -13.01
C ARG A 268 -8.08 20.97 -12.86
N ASN A 269 -8.84 21.16 -11.78
CA ASN A 269 -9.64 22.38 -11.59
C ASN A 269 -8.93 23.48 -10.77
N TYR A 270 -7.82 23.17 -10.10
CA TYR A 270 -7.11 24.13 -9.23
C TYR A 270 -5.58 24.25 -9.47
N GLY A 271 -4.99 23.46 -10.39
CA GLY A 271 -3.56 23.50 -10.79
C GLY A 271 -2.55 23.12 -9.68
N ASP A 272 -1.28 22.80 -9.92
CA ASP A 272 -0.63 22.03 -10.99
C ASP A 272 0.55 21.26 -10.34
N TYR A 273 0.99 20.15 -10.94
CA TYR A 273 2.18 19.29 -10.71
C TYR A 273 1.87 17.78 -10.71
N ALA A 274 2.24 17.15 -11.84
CA ALA A 274 2.52 15.74 -12.10
C ALA A 274 1.47 14.71 -11.60
N ALA A 275 0.47 14.46 -12.44
CA ALA A 275 -0.42 13.30 -12.34
C ALA A 275 0.09 12.18 -13.24
N VAL A 276 0.17 10.96 -12.69
CA VAL A 276 0.36 9.73 -13.44
C VAL A 276 -0.79 9.58 -14.42
N GLU A 277 -0.49 9.50 -15.71
CA GLU A 277 -1.44 9.18 -16.78
C GLU A 277 -2.01 7.77 -16.58
N TRP A 278 -3.20 7.68 -15.98
CA TRP A 278 -4.20 6.63 -16.25
C TRP A 278 -4.96 6.93 -17.55
N ASP A 279 -4.24 7.47 -18.54
CA ASP A 279 -4.81 7.99 -19.77
C ASP A 279 -4.99 6.83 -20.75
N ASN A 280 -6.22 6.28 -20.78
CA ASN A 280 -6.88 5.71 -21.98
C ASN A 280 -8.23 5.05 -21.67
N ALA A 281 -8.67 4.93 -20.42
CA ALA A 281 -10.07 4.58 -20.13
C ALA A 281 -10.91 5.85 -20.12
N GLY A 282 -11.53 6.16 -21.26
CA GLY A 282 -12.39 7.33 -21.45
C GLY A 282 -13.27 7.59 -20.23
N GLY A 283 -13.17 8.81 -19.70
CA GLY A 283 -13.79 9.32 -18.48
C GLY A 283 -14.87 8.42 -17.87
N LEU A 284 -14.45 7.50 -17.00
CA LEU A 284 -15.39 6.71 -16.22
C LEU A 284 -16.21 7.68 -15.34
N PRO A 285 -17.55 7.58 -15.35
CA PRO A 285 -18.36 8.23 -14.33
C PRO A 285 -17.87 7.77 -12.95
N MET A 286 -17.92 8.65 -11.94
CA MET A 286 -17.59 8.32 -10.54
C MET A 286 -18.59 7.31 -9.90
N LEU A 287 -19.44 6.66 -10.71
CA LEU A 287 -20.63 5.93 -10.29
C LEU A 287 -20.34 4.54 -9.73
N GLU A 288 -19.16 3.96 -9.95
CA GLU A 288 -18.79 2.69 -9.33
C GLU A 288 -17.52 2.86 -8.49
N LEU A 289 -17.71 3.04 -7.17
CA LEU A 289 -16.64 3.01 -6.16
C LEU A 289 -15.79 1.72 -6.25
N PHE A 290 -16.35 0.67 -6.89
CA PHE A 290 -15.73 -0.61 -7.15
C PHE A 290 -15.94 -0.99 -8.62
N ASP A 291 -15.11 -0.45 -9.51
CA ASP A 291 -15.15 -0.82 -10.95
C ASP A 291 -14.88 -2.32 -11.18
N PHE A 292 -14.21 -2.97 -10.22
CA PHE A 292 -13.80 -4.37 -10.27
C PHE A 292 -14.89 -5.31 -9.75
N ASP A 293 -15.30 -6.27 -10.56
CA ASP A 293 -16.34 -7.25 -10.22
C ASP A 293 -16.04 -8.01 -8.92
N HIS A 294 -14.78 -8.38 -8.66
CA HIS A 294 -14.41 -9.07 -7.41
C HIS A 294 -14.39 -8.17 -6.16
N LEU A 295 -14.48 -6.84 -6.35
CA LEU A 295 -14.65 -5.86 -5.29
C LEU A 295 -16.08 -5.34 -5.21
N ARG A 296 -16.90 -5.60 -6.24
CA ARG A 296 -18.35 -5.40 -6.19
C ARG A 296 -18.89 -6.39 -5.18
N LEU A 297 -19.28 -5.85 -4.03
CA LEU A 297 -19.90 -6.61 -2.96
C LEU A 297 -21.32 -6.98 -3.42
N HIS A 298 -21.41 -8.06 -4.21
CA HIS A 298 -22.69 -8.61 -4.64
C HIS A 298 -23.47 -9.04 -3.38
N ARG A 299 -24.76 -8.65 -3.31
CA ARG A 299 -25.70 -9.33 -2.40
C ARG A 299 -25.85 -10.79 -2.88
N PRO A 300 -25.61 -11.81 -2.05
CA PRO A 300 -26.11 -13.14 -2.34
C PRO A 300 -27.37 -13.40 -1.51
N ASP A 301 -28.33 -14.11 -2.11
CA ASP A 301 -29.40 -14.77 -1.37
C ASP A 301 -28.82 -15.65 -0.24
N ASP A 302 -29.53 -15.67 0.89
CA ASP A 302 -29.10 -16.14 2.21
C ASP A 302 -28.88 -17.66 2.36
N SER A 303 -28.61 -18.44 1.30
CA SER A 303 -28.72 -19.91 1.36
C SER A 303 -27.44 -20.75 1.35
N ASP A 304 -26.28 -20.24 0.91
CA ASP A 304 -25.24 -21.18 0.42
C ASP A 304 -23.88 -21.19 1.14
N GLY A 305 -23.72 -20.52 2.29
CA GLY A 305 -22.54 -20.72 3.16
C GLY A 305 -21.17 -20.42 2.55
N ARG A 306 -21.13 -19.71 1.41
CA ARG A 306 -19.90 -19.14 0.81
C ARG A 306 -19.57 -17.81 1.51
N ILE A 307 -18.29 -17.51 1.68
CA ILE A 307 -17.75 -16.40 2.49
C ILE A 307 -18.46 -15.09 2.13
N GLY A 308 -19.41 -14.67 2.97
CA GLY A 308 -20.11 -13.39 2.83
C GLY A 308 -19.19 -12.24 3.23
N ASN A 309 -18.63 -11.55 2.24
CA ASN A 309 -17.90 -10.30 2.44
C ASN A 309 -18.90 -9.14 2.52
N GLY A 310 -19.41 -8.88 3.73
CA GLY A 310 -20.34 -7.78 3.98
C GLY A 310 -19.63 -6.44 4.20
N LEU A 311 -20.07 -5.41 3.48
CA LEU A 311 -20.16 -3.96 3.79
C LEU A 311 -20.46 -3.25 2.45
N ASN A 312 -21.69 -3.40 1.94
CA ASN A 312 -22.01 -3.35 0.51
C ASN A 312 -22.03 -1.94 -0.11
N ASN A 313 -21.85 -0.91 0.70
CA ASN A 313 -21.71 0.48 0.27
C ASN A 313 -20.95 1.28 1.34
N LEU A 314 -20.62 2.53 1.02
CA LEU A 314 -19.79 3.36 1.87
C LEU A 314 -20.52 3.82 3.16
N ASP A 315 -21.85 3.86 3.17
CA ASP A 315 -22.63 4.11 4.39
C ASP A 315 -22.50 2.93 5.37
N ASP A 316 -22.50 1.68 4.86
CA ASP A 316 -22.22 0.50 5.67
C ASP A 316 -20.81 0.58 6.28
N ILE A 317 -19.82 0.99 5.50
CA ILE A 317 -18.43 1.16 5.99
C ILE A 317 -18.37 2.23 7.07
N VAL A 318 -18.97 3.40 6.85
CA VAL A 318 -19.02 4.47 7.87
C VAL A 318 -19.68 3.97 9.14
N LYS A 319 -20.84 3.31 9.03
CA LYS A 319 -21.55 2.71 10.16
C LYS A 319 -20.69 1.66 10.88
N ALA A 320 -19.95 0.83 10.15
CA ALA A 320 -19.04 -0.13 10.76
C ALA A 320 -17.96 0.57 11.60
N PHE A 321 -17.38 1.68 11.13
CA PHE A 321 -16.43 2.46 11.92
C PHE A 321 -17.07 3.11 13.15
N GLU A 322 -18.32 3.57 13.07
CA GLU A 322 -19.08 4.07 14.22
C GLU A 322 -19.30 2.97 15.27
N ASP A 323 -19.74 1.78 14.84
CA ASP A 323 -19.97 0.62 15.69
C ASP A 323 -18.68 0.11 16.34
N ILE A 324 -17.58 0.04 15.58
CA ILE A 324 -16.26 -0.36 16.08
C ILE A 324 -15.77 0.67 17.11
N SER A 325 -15.90 1.97 16.82
CA SER A 325 -15.54 3.05 17.75
C SER A 325 -16.36 2.99 19.04
N ALA A 326 -17.68 2.76 18.94
CA ALA A 326 -18.55 2.57 20.09
C ALA A 326 -18.13 1.34 20.91
N GLY A 327 -17.75 0.25 20.25
CA GLY A 327 -17.18 -0.95 20.86
C GLY A 327 -15.94 -0.64 21.69
N PHE A 328 -14.95 0.06 21.13
CA PHE A 328 -13.74 0.44 21.85
C PHE A 328 -14.03 1.34 23.06
N ARG A 329 -14.95 2.32 22.91
CA ARG A 329 -15.42 3.13 24.06
C ARG A 329 -16.06 2.28 25.15
N GLY A 330 -16.83 1.26 24.76
CA GLY A 330 -17.41 0.29 25.68
C GLY A 330 -16.36 -0.51 26.45
N LEU A 331 -15.31 -0.98 25.76
CA LEU A 331 -14.20 -1.69 26.41
C LEU A 331 -13.43 -0.79 27.37
N ARG A 332 -13.14 0.46 26.98
CA ARG A 332 -12.46 1.44 27.85
C ARG A 332 -13.18 1.66 29.19
N LYS A 333 -14.51 1.51 29.23
CA LYS A 333 -15.33 1.69 30.45
C LYS A 333 -15.31 0.49 31.40
N GLN A 334 -14.70 -0.63 31.01
CA GLN A 334 -14.60 -1.81 31.89
C GLN A 334 -13.80 -1.48 33.15
N ARG A 335 -14.30 -1.93 34.30
CA ARG A 335 -13.62 -1.75 35.58
C ARG A 335 -12.36 -2.63 35.63
N ASN A 336 -11.36 -2.20 36.40
CA ASN A 336 -10.13 -2.96 36.67
C ASN A 336 -9.27 -3.29 35.44
N LEU A 337 -9.31 -2.46 34.40
CA LEU A 337 -8.37 -2.58 33.28
C LEU A 337 -6.95 -2.14 33.72
N PRO A 338 -5.91 -2.92 33.38
CA PRO A 338 -4.53 -2.46 33.52
C PRO A 338 -4.30 -1.15 32.77
N ALA A 339 -3.46 -0.27 33.32
CA ALA A 339 -3.17 1.03 32.72
C ALA A 339 -2.66 0.91 31.26
N ALA A 340 -1.81 -0.07 30.99
CA ALA A 340 -1.32 -0.35 29.64
C ALA A 340 -2.44 -0.75 28.66
N ALA A 341 -3.37 -1.62 29.08
CA ALA A 341 -4.51 -2.02 28.26
C ALA A 341 -5.43 -0.82 27.96
N LYS A 342 -5.63 0.07 28.94
CA LYS A 342 -6.40 1.30 28.75
C LYS A 342 -5.73 2.26 27.76
N ALA A 343 -4.41 2.45 27.88
CA ALA A 343 -3.64 3.25 26.92
C ALA A 343 -3.72 2.69 25.49
N ASN A 344 -3.61 1.37 25.33
CA ASN A 344 -3.77 0.70 24.04
C ASN A 344 -5.16 0.91 23.45
N LEU A 345 -6.22 0.80 24.25
CA LEU A 345 -7.60 1.05 23.79
C LEU A 345 -7.82 2.52 23.41
N ASP A 346 -7.17 3.46 24.10
CA ASP A 346 -7.26 4.90 23.82
C ASP A 346 -6.58 5.26 22.50
N GLU A 347 -5.39 4.68 22.26
CA GLU A 347 -4.69 4.78 20.99
C GLU A 347 -5.51 4.17 19.83
N ASP A 348 -6.03 2.96 20.03
CA ASP A 348 -6.85 2.27 19.04
C ASP A 348 -8.13 3.06 18.69
N LEU A 349 -8.85 3.54 19.71
CA LEU A 349 -10.04 4.36 19.51
C LEU A 349 -9.73 5.65 18.74
N THR A 350 -8.59 6.27 19.03
CA THR A 350 -8.15 7.50 18.34
C THR A 350 -7.94 7.21 16.85
N LEU A 351 -7.16 6.19 16.50
CA LEU A 351 -6.88 5.87 15.10
C LEU A 351 -8.10 5.34 14.36
N VAL A 352 -8.95 4.52 14.99
CA VAL A 352 -10.19 4.04 14.37
C VAL A 352 -11.14 5.20 14.09
N THR A 353 -11.29 6.14 15.03
CA THR A 353 -12.13 7.33 14.83
C THR A 353 -11.56 8.20 13.70
N TYR A 354 -10.24 8.43 13.70
CA TYR A 354 -9.55 9.15 12.63
C TYR A 354 -9.81 8.52 11.25
N THR A 355 -9.68 7.21 11.17
CA THR A 355 -9.85 6.43 9.94
C THR A 355 -11.27 6.51 9.41
N GLY A 356 -12.26 6.31 10.27
CA GLY A 356 -13.67 6.44 9.90
C GLY A 356 -14.00 7.83 9.37
N LEU A 357 -13.50 8.88 10.04
CA LEU A 357 -13.67 10.26 9.59
C LEU A 357 -12.98 10.52 8.25
N LEU A 358 -11.79 9.97 8.02
CA LEU A 358 -11.07 10.15 6.76
C LEU A 358 -11.79 9.44 5.60
N ILE A 359 -12.31 8.24 5.81
CA ILE A 359 -13.13 7.52 4.81
C ILE A 359 -14.39 8.33 4.50
N GLU A 360 -15.10 8.77 5.54
CA GLU A 360 -16.31 9.58 5.41
C GLU A 360 -16.01 10.90 4.67
N LEU A 361 -14.87 11.54 4.95
CA LEU A 361 -14.43 12.76 4.25
C LEU A 361 -14.31 12.51 2.74
N HIS A 362 -13.55 11.50 2.32
CA HIS A 362 -13.36 11.18 0.91
C HIS A 362 -14.68 10.85 0.22
N TYR A 363 -15.58 10.16 0.94
CA TYR A 363 -16.91 9.84 0.41
C TYR A 363 -17.77 11.07 0.17
N GLN A 364 -17.92 11.91 1.20
CA GLN A 364 -18.74 13.10 1.11
C GLN A 364 -18.20 14.06 0.06
N PHE A 365 -16.89 14.03 -0.19
CA PHE A 365 -16.28 14.76 -1.29
C PHE A 365 -16.70 14.24 -2.66
N ALA A 366 -16.67 12.91 -2.85
CA ALA A 366 -17.13 12.29 -4.09
C ALA A 366 -18.59 12.66 -4.37
N LEU A 367 -19.47 12.51 -3.38
CA LEU A 367 -20.89 12.86 -3.50
C LEU A 367 -21.11 14.35 -3.77
N PHE A 368 -20.40 15.23 -3.06
CA PHE A 368 -20.45 16.67 -3.30
C PHE A 368 -20.03 17.00 -4.74
N TRP A 369 -18.98 16.36 -5.24
CA TRP A 369 -18.51 16.56 -6.61
C TRP A 369 -19.52 16.09 -7.64
N GLU A 370 -20.09 14.89 -7.48
CA GLU A 370 -21.13 14.38 -8.38
C GLU A 370 -22.38 15.27 -8.40
N ALA A 371 -22.85 15.70 -7.23
CA ALA A 371 -23.99 16.60 -7.13
C ALA A 371 -23.77 17.90 -7.91
N ASN A 372 -22.55 18.48 -7.83
CA ASN A 372 -22.20 19.67 -8.59
C ASN A 372 -22.03 19.40 -10.10
N ARG A 373 -21.39 18.29 -10.48
CA ARG A 373 -21.12 17.94 -11.89
C ARG A 373 -22.41 17.76 -12.71
N TYR A 374 -23.45 17.19 -12.12
CA TYR A 374 -24.71 16.89 -12.82
C TYR A 374 -25.80 17.95 -12.60
N GLY A 375 -25.46 19.12 -12.04
CA GLY A 375 -26.45 20.17 -11.74
C GLY A 375 -27.54 19.72 -10.77
N ASN A 376 -27.25 18.71 -9.95
CA ASN A 376 -28.22 18.08 -9.05
C ASN A 376 -28.41 19.00 -7.83
N ARG A 377 -29.67 19.31 -7.51
CA ARG A 377 -30.07 20.50 -6.71
C ARG A 377 -29.74 20.44 -5.19
N GLN A 378 -28.93 19.51 -4.68
CA GLN A 378 -28.66 19.41 -3.23
C GLN A 378 -27.19 19.14 -2.84
N PRO A 379 -26.22 19.99 -3.21
CA PRO A 379 -24.85 19.90 -2.68
C PRO A 379 -24.74 20.32 -1.19
N GLY A 380 -25.75 21.02 -0.66
CA GLY A 380 -25.77 21.59 0.69
C GLY A 380 -25.54 20.58 1.83
N PRO A 381 -26.27 19.46 1.90
CA PRO A 381 -26.07 18.44 2.93
C PRO A 381 -24.66 17.85 2.95
N HIS A 382 -24.08 17.56 1.78
CA HIS A 382 -22.71 17.04 1.64
C HIS A 382 -21.67 18.08 2.08
N LYS A 383 -21.82 19.35 1.68
CA LYS A 383 -20.95 20.45 2.12
C LYS A 383 -20.98 20.61 3.65
N ALA A 384 -22.17 20.62 4.26
CA ALA A 384 -22.30 20.72 5.72
C ALA A 384 -21.67 19.52 6.45
N ARG A 385 -21.79 18.31 5.88
CA ARG A 385 -21.16 17.11 6.44
C ARG A 385 -19.64 17.17 6.32
N LEU A 386 -19.09 17.59 5.16
CA LEU A 386 -17.66 17.80 4.94
C LEU A 386 -17.04 18.77 5.95
N LEU A 387 -17.65 19.94 6.16
CA LEU A 387 -17.16 20.94 7.13
C LEU A 387 -17.14 20.38 8.56
N ARG A 388 -18.17 19.61 8.95
CA ARG A 388 -18.21 18.95 10.27
C ARG A 388 -17.13 17.89 10.43
N ILE A 389 -16.83 17.12 9.38
CA ILE A 389 -15.78 16.10 9.40
C ILE A 389 -14.41 16.77 9.46
N ALA A 390 -14.16 17.79 8.65
CA ALA A 390 -12.91 18.56 8.64
C ALA A 390 -12.60 19.15 10.03
N ALA A 391 -13.58 19.79 10.67
CA ALA A 391 -13.43 20.35 12.02
C ALA A 391 -13.14 19.28 13.11
N LYS A 392 -13.57 18.03 12.90
CA LYS A 392 -13.21 16.91 13.78
C LYS A 392 -11.79 16.42 13.49
N LEU A 393 -11.40 16.34 12.22
CA LEU A 393 -10.07 15.91 11.78
C LEU A 393 -8.96 16.86 12.23
N ASP A 394 -9.23 18.17 12.28
CA ASP A 394 -8.28 19.19 12.78
C ASP A 394 -7.89 18.99 14.25
N ARG A 395 -8.68 18.21 15.02
CA ARG A 395 -8.38 17.88 16.42
C ARG A 395 -7.34 16.78 16.56
N PHE A 396 -7.01 16.07 15.49
CA PHE A 396 -6.00 15.01 15.51
C PHE A 396 -4.63 15.61 15.21
N ALA A 397 -3.66 15.36 16.09
CA ALA A 397 -2.28 15.81 15.95
C ALA A 397 -1.47 14.96 14.94
N PHE A 398 -2.05 14.61 13.79
CA PHE A 398 -1.35 13.91 12.71
C PHE A 398 -0.91 14.94 11.65
N PRO A 399 0.41 15.09 11.38
CA PRO A 399 0.95 16.11 10.47
C PRO A 399 0.35 16.08 9.05
N GLN A 400 -0.03 14.89 8.57
CA GLN A 400 -0.64 14.73 7.24
C GLN A 400 -2.14 15.04 7.22
N ALA A 401 -2.86 14.88 8.34
CA ALA A 401 -4.28 15.19 8.45
C ALA A 401 -4.54 16.71 8.48
N ALA A 402 -3.70 17.45 9.21
CA ALA A 402 -3.81 18.91 9.35
C ALA A 402 -3.62 19.66 8.02
N MET A 403 -2.84 19.12 7.08
CA MET A 403 -2.68 19.71 5.75
C MET A 403 -3.85 19.40 4.80
N GLY A 404 -4.59 18.31 5.01
CA GLY A 404 -5.75 17.95 4.18
C GLY A 404 -7.02 18.68 4.61
N ALA A 405 -7.40 18.60 5.88
CA ALA A 405 -8.69 19.08 6.39
C ALA A 405 -8.83 20.62 6.34
N SER A 406 -7.79 21.35 6.75
CA SER A 406 -7.76 22.82 6.64
C SER A 406 -7.78 23.31 5.19
N ARG A 407 -7.09 22.62 4.26
CA ARG A 407 -7.15 22.92 2.82
C ARG A 407 -8.52 22.62 2.22
N VAL A 408 -9.15 21.55 2.68
CA VAL A 408 -10.53 21.18 2.33
C VAL A 408 -11.53 22.24 2.79
N ALA A 409 -11.47 22.68 4.04
CA ALA A 409 -12.33 23.74 4.57
C ALA A 409 -12.11 25.05 3.80
N ASN A 410 -10.85 25.44 3.61
CA ASN A 410 -10.48 26.61 2.82
C ASN A 410 -10.93 26.52 1.35
N ALA A 411 -10.84 25.35 0.72
CA ALA A 411 -11.31 25.14 -0.65
C ALA A 411 -12.84 25.24 -0.74
N LEU A 412 -13.56 24.64 0.21
CA LEU A 412 -15.03 24.66 0.28
C LEU A 412 -15.58 26.06 0.62
N GLU A 413 -14.86 26.85 1.41
CA GLU A 413 -15.18 28.25 1.71
C GLU A 413 -14.92 29.17 0.50
N ARG A 414 -13.83 28.94 -0.24
CA ARG A 414 -13.53 29.67 -1.49
C ARG A 414 -14.49 29.34 -2.63
N THR A 415 -15.10 28.15 -2.62
CA THR A 415 -16.22 27.84 -3.53
C THR A 415 -17.50 28.55 -3.05
N ASN A 416 -17.60 29.84 -3.38
CA ASN A 416 -18.82 30.64 -3.27
C ASN A 416 -19.80 30.24 -4.39
N LEU A 417 -20.24 28.98 -4.39
CA LEU A 417 -21.18 28.42 -5.36
C LEU A 417 -22.63 28.84 -5.03
N SER A 418 -22.86 30.15 -4.92
CA SER A 418 -24.18 30.77 -4.95
C SER A 418 -24.57 31.22 -6.36
N ALA A 419 -23.70 31.07 -7.35
CA ALA A 419 -24.02 31.31 -8.75
C ALA A 419 -24.29 29.97 -9.46
N PRO A 420 -25.47 29.79 -10.10
CA PRO A 420 -25.62 28.73 -11.08
C PRO A 420 -24.60 28.95 -12.20
N LEU A 421 -23.98 27.86 -12.66
CA LEU A 421 -23.18 27.83 -13.90
C LEU A 421 -24.08 28.08 -15.12
#